data_AF-A0A6N7EY59-F1
#
_entry.id   AF-A0A6N7EY59-F1
#
_cell.length_a   1.000
_cell.length_b   1.000
_cell.length_c   1.000
_cell.angle_alpha   90.00
_cell.angle_beta   90.00
_cell.angle_gamma   90.00
#
_symmetry.space_group_name_H-M   'P 1'
#
loop_
_entity.id
_entity.type
_entity.pdbx_description
1 polymer ?
#
loop_
_entity_poly.entity_id
_entity_poly.type
_entity_poly.pdbx_seq_one_letter_code
_entity_poly.pdbx_strand_id
1 'polypeptide(L)'
;MSVMIPQYKGNRLPFPLLGLMARSGTGKTTLLLQIIPKLKAHGLRIGLIKHTHHGIQFDNAGTTQRAFASGVDVLGCGEGISFAEWHYDDAARAFDQAINHYQQLAYQQARSIDLLLVEGFKSLDFPKIELHRRACQAPLFAPSDQRVIALATDCPELLALGIKRKQREQQKQQEQRKSYEMQRILQKTTESTLRADLPSDLLGDLSGDLSSDLSGDLPLELPVLDLNNATVIADWIAQDFLPRFDYASQSNCV
;
A
#
# COMPACT_ATOMS: atom_id res chain seq x y z
N MET A 1 12.17 3.54 -9.65
CA MET A 1 10.79 3.99 -9.31
C MET A 1 10.88 5.45 -8.92
N SER A 2 10.04 6.31 -9.48
CA SER A 2 9.94 7.71 -9.02
C SER A 2 9.48 7.72 -7.57
N VAL A 3 10.23 8.41 -6.74
CA VAL A 3 9.91 8.65 -5.33
C VAL A 3 8.56 9.38 -5.23
N MET A 4 7.66 8.89 -4.39
CA MET A 4 6.40 9.54 -4.07
C MET A 4 6.54 10.44 -2.84
N ILE A 5 5.85 11.56 -2.85
CA ILE A 5 5.67 12.41 -1.66
C ILE A 5 4.32 12.04 -1.04
N PRO A 6 4.26 11.69 0.25
CA PRO A 6 2.98 11.49 0.91
C PRO A 6 2.17 12.78 0.83
N GLN A 7 0.94 12.70 0.32
CA GLN A 7 0.08 13.87 0.18
C GLN A 7 -1.39 13.52 0.33
N TYR A 8 -2.19 14.50 0.75
CA TYR A 8 -3.64 14.45 0.76
C TYR A 8 -4.20 15.83 0.39
N LYS A 9 -5.12 15.87 -0.59
CA LYS A 9 -5.63 17.13 -1.17
C LYS A 9 -4.53 18.10 -1.63
N GLY A 10 -3.43 17.57 -2.18
CA GLY A 10 -2.27 18.35 -2.61
C GLY A 10 -1.35 18.85 -1.49
N ASN A 11 -1.70 18.61 -0.22
CA ASN A 11 -0.85 18.96 0.92
C ASN A 11 0.08 17.81 1.27
N ARG A 12 1.38 18.10 1.44
CA ARG A 12 2.37 17.12 1.91
C ARG A 12 2.02 16.64 3.33
N LEU A 13 2.06 15.33 3.52
CA LEU A 13 1.93 14.68 4.82
C LEU A 13 3.32 14.28 5.33
N PRO A 14 3.55 14.33 6.66
CA PRO A 14 4.79 13.83 7.26
C PRO A 14 4.82 12.29 7.36
N PHE A 15 3.74 11.61 6.96
CA PHE A 15 3.60 10.16 6.97
C PHE A 15 2.83 9.68 5.73
N PRO A 16 3.10 8.47 5.22
CA PRO A 16 2.25 7.78 4.26
C PRO A 16 0.84 7.51 4.82
N LEU A 17 -0.14 7.55 3.93
CA LEU A 17 -1.54 7.26 4.19
C LEU A 17 -1.96 6.03 3.37
N LEU A 18 -2.63 5.05 3.98
CA LEU A 18 -3.11 3.86 3.28
C LEU A 18 -4.48 3.41 3.76
N GLY A 19 -5.44 3.32 2.85
CA GLY A 19 -6.78 2.82 3.13
C GLY A 19 -6.95 1.32 2.97
N LEU A 20 -7.87 0.76 3.76
CA LEU A 20 -8.49 -0.53 3.48
C LEU A 20 -9.94 -0.31 3.05
N MET A 21 -10.22 -0.66 1.80
CA MET A 21 -11.53 -0.50 1.19
C MET A 21 -12.16 -1.86 0.96
N ALA A 22 -13.37 -2.07 1.49
CA ALA A 22 -14.09 -3.31 1.25
C ALA A 22 -15.60 -3.09 1.32
N ARG A 23 -16.36 -3.99 0.70
CA ARG A 23 -17.80 -4.08 0.95
C ARG A 23 -18.10 -4.48 2.40
N SER A 24 -19.36 -4.38 2.80
CA SER A 24 -19.74 -4.84 4.15
C SER A 24 -19.55 -6.36 4.24
N GLY A 25 -19.23 -6.88 5.43
CA GLY A 25 -19.04 -8.32 5.64
C GLY A 25 -17.70 -8.91 5.21
N THR A 26 -16.77 -8.14 4.62
CA THR A 26 -15.46 -8.67 4.16
C THR A 26 -14.46 -8.95 5.32
N GLY A 27 -14.76 -8.52 6.54
CA GLY A 27 -13.89 -8.72 7.71
C GLY A 27 -12.76 -7.70 7.87
N LYS A 28 -12.96 -6.45 7.41
CA LYS A 28 -11.97 -5.34 7.49
C LYS A 28 -11.33 -5.19 8.86
N THR A 29 -12.16 -5.06 9.90
CA THR A 29 -11.67 -4.88 11.28
C THR A 29 -10.89 -6.11 11.76
N THR A 30 -11.35 -7.32 11.43
CA THR A 30 -10.62 -8.57 11.74
C THR A 30 -9.27 -8.64 11.03
N LEU A 31 -9.20 -8.18 9.78
CA LEU A 31 -7.94 -8.13 9.05
C LEU A 31 -6.98 -7.10 9.64
N LEU A 32 -7.48 -5.89 9.98
CA LEU A 32 -6.67 -4.86 10.63
C LEU A 32 -6.03 -5.38 11.92
N LEU A 33 -6.81 -6.07 12.74
CA LEU A 33 -6.35 -6.74 13.96
C LEU A 33 -5.18 -7.71 13.73
N GLN A 34 -5.12 -8.35 12.56
CA GLN A 34 -4.08 -9.31 12.22
C GLN A 34 -2.86 -8.65 11.58
N ILE A 35 -3.05 -7.60 10.77
CA ILE A 35 -1.98 -6.90 10.05
C ILE A 35 -1.19 -5.99 10.98
N ILE A 36 -1.88 -5.25 11.85
CA ILE A 36 -1.26 -4.25 12.73
C ILE A 36 -0.10 -4.81 13.57
N PRO A 37 -0.25 -5.94 14.30
CA PRO A 37 0.86 -6.49 15.07
C PRO A 37 2.07 -6.86 14.20
N LYS A 38 1.83 -7.25 12.95
CA LYS A 38 2.88 -7.61 11.99
C LYS A 38 3.60 -6.38 11.46
N LEU A 39 2.87 -5.30 11.16
CA LEU A 39 3.48 -4.00 10.82
C LEU A 39 4.32 -3.45 11.98
N LYS A 40 3.85 -3.62 13.22
CA LYS A 40 4.64 -3.29 14.42
C LYS A 40 5.89 -4.15 14.57
N ALA A 41 5.82 -5.43 14.19
CA ALA A 41 6.99 -6.31 14.15
C ALA A 41 8.02 -5.86 13.09
N HIS A 42 7.59 -5.13 12.05
CA HIS A 42 8.47 -4.40 11.11
C HIS A 42 9.02 -3.08 11.69
N GLY A 43 8.79 -2.79 12.98
CA GLY A 43 9.28 -1.59 13.66
C GLY A 43 8.46 -0.33 13.41
N LEU A 44 7.28 -0.44 12.78
CA LEU A 44 6.46 0.70 12.38
C LEU A 44 5.53 1.18 13.50
N ARG A 45 5.44 2.49 13.68
CA ARG A 45 4.43 3.18 14.50
C ARG A 45 3.21 3.47 13.64
N ILE A 46 2.06 2.93 14.06
CA ILE A 46 0.84 2.92 13.24
C ILE A 46 -0.21 3.82 13.85
N GLY A 47 -0.65 4.82 13.08
CA GLY A 47 -1.89 5.54 13.32
C GLY A 47 -3.06 4.84 12.62
N LEU A 48 -4.26 4.95 13.17
CA LEU A 48 -5.49 4.42 12.57
C LEU A 48 -6.62 5.46 12.63
N ILE A 49 -7.27 5.66 11.48
CA ILE A 49 -8.56 6.37 11.38
C ILE A 49 -9.62 5.34 10.99
N LYS A 50 -10.76 5.33 11.69
CA LYS A 50 -11.91 4.48 11.36
C LYS A 50 -13.16 5.32 11.18
N HIS A 51 -13.89 5.09 10.09
CA HIS A 51 -15.22 5.65 9.85
C HIS A 51 -16.30 4.62 10.17
N THR A 52 -17.26 4.96 11.03
CA THR A 52 -18.44 4.12 11.32
C THR A 52 -19.72 4.90 11.02
N HIS A 53 -20.67 4.29 10.31
CA HIS A 53 -22.00 4.87 10.06
C HIS A 53 -22.99 4.66 11.23
N HIS A 54 -22.60 3.86 12.21
CA HIS A 54 -23.32 3.66 13.46
C HIS A 54 -22.48 4.30 14.56
N GLY A 55 -23.12 4.99 15.51
CA GLY A 55 -22.45 5.52 16.70
C GLY A 55 -21.54 4.44 17.30
N ILE A 56 -20.39 4.85 17.83
CA ILE A 56 -19.36 3.93 18.32
C ILE A 56 -19.97 3.09 19.46
N GLN A 57 -20.53 1.93 19.13
CA GLN A 57 -20.77 0.88 20.11
C GLN A 57 -19.42 0.22 20.33
N PHE A 58 -18.86 0.43 21.53
CA PHE A 58 -17.85 -0.47 22.06
C PHE A 58 -18.49 -1.86 22.09
N ASP A 59 -18.16 -2.67 21.09
CA ASP A 59 -18.70 -4.02 21.02
C ASP A 59 -18.22 -4.79 22.26
N ASN A 60 -19.17 -5.18 23.11
CA ASN A 60 -18.96 -5.95 24.33
C ASN A 60 -18.38 -7.35 24.03
N ALA A 61 -18.36 -7.76 22.75
CA ALA A 61 -17.77 -9.01 22.30
C ALA A 61 -16.25 -8.94 22.09
N GLY A 62 -15.49 -8.26 22.97
CA GLY A 62 -14.03 -8.43 23.21
C GLY A 62 -13.05 -8.41 22.02
N THR A 63 -13.51 -8.16 20.79
CA THR A 63 -12.75 -8.31 19.53
C THR A 63 -12.24 -6.94 19.10
N THR A 64 -13.08 -5.92 19.25
CA THR A 64 -12.72 -4.52 19.06
C THR A 64 -11.75 -4.09 20.17
N GLN A 65 -12.03 -4.36 21.45
CA GLN A 65 -11.14 -4.03 22.58
C GLN A 65 -9.72 -4.63 22.49
N ARG A 66 -9.57 -5.85 21.96
CA ARG A 66 -8.26 -6.49 21.78
C ARG A 66 -7.36 -5.79 20.74
N ALA A 67 -7.95 -5.05 19.78
CA ALA A 67 -7.20 -4.18 18.87
C ALA A 67 -6.45 -3.08 19.63
N PHE A 68 -7.18 -2.44 20.55
CA PHE A 68 -6.74 -1.27 21.30
C PHE A 68 -5.68 -1.62 22.34
N ALA A 69 -5.63 -2.86 22.83
CA ALA A 69 -4.59 -3.34 23.74
C ALA A 69 -3.20 -3.50 23.09
N SER A 70 -3.10 -3.46 21.74
CA SER A 70 -1.84 -3.70 21.01
C SER A 70 -1.07 -2.42 20.59
N GLY A 71 -1.46 -1.24 21.09
CA GLY A 71 -0.71 0.02 20.96
C GLY A 71 -0.82 0.72 19.61
N VAL A 72 -1.97 0.62 18.93
CA VAL A 72 -2.27 1.44 17.75
C VAL A 72 -2.73 2.79 18.24
N ASP A 73 -2.14 3.86 17.72
CA ASP A 73 -2.68 5.20 17.93
C ASP A 73 -4.01 5.27 17.18
N VAL A 74 -5.10 5.12 17.94
CA VAL A 74 -6.42 5.59 17.54
C VAL A 74 -6.51 6.97 18.13
N LEU A 75 -6.85 7.98 17.32
CA LEU A 75 -7.21 9.26 17.90
C LEU A 75 -8.37 9.02 18.90
N GLY A 76 -8.21 9.29 20.19
CA GLY A 76 -7.33 10.31 20.76
C GLY A 76 -6.24 9.92 21.77
N CYS A 77 -5.59 10.98 22.23
CA CYS A 77 -4.24 11.03 22.77
C CYS A 77 -4.12 10.84 24.30
N GLY A 78 -2.98 10.30 24.74
CA GLY A 78 -2.39 10.56 26.07
C GLY A 78 -2.32 9.37 27.03
N GLU A 79 -1.43 9.44 28.03
CA GLU A 79 -1.61 8.67 29.27
C GLU A 79 -2.94 9.11 29.87
N GLY A 80 -3.97 8.28 29.73
CA GLY A 80 -5.35 8.76 29.72
C GLY A 80 -5.81 8.96 28.29
N ILE A 81 -6.44 7.92 27.76
CA ILE A 81 -7.03 7.84 26.43
C ILE A 81 -7.97 9.04 26.26
N SER A 82 -7.67 9.94 25.33
CA SER A 82 -8.64 10.94 24.89
C SER A 82 -9.50 10.34 23.79
N PHE A 83 -10.81 10.55 23.83
CA PHE A 83 -11.71 10.28 22.71
C PHE A 83 -12.04 11.62 22.07
N ALA A 84 -12.02 11.68 20.74
CA ALA A 84 -12.63 12.76 19.99
C ALA A 84 -13.79 12.18 19.17
N GLU A 85 -14.99 12.31 19.70
CA GLU A 85 -16.23 12.02 18.97
C GLU A 85 -16.61 13.28 18.19
N TRP A 86 -16.65 13.17 16.86
CA TRP A 86 -17.09 14.26 16.00
C TRP A 86 -18.37 13.87 15.29
N HIS A 87 -19.45 14.55 15.63
CA HIS A 87 -20.69 14.52 14.87
C HIS A 87 -20.54 15.48 13.68
N TYR A 88 -20.22 14.92 12.51
CA TYR A 88 -20.38 15.65 11.26
C TYR A 88 -21.27 14.84 10.31
N ASP A 89 -22.24 15.52 9.71
CA ASP A 89 -22.97 15.01 8.54
C ASP A 89 -22.03 14.83 7.32
N ASP A 90 -20.84 15.44 7.37
CA ASP A 90 -19.82 15.42 6.31
C ASP A 90 -18.57 14.61 6.71
N ALA A 91 -18.46 13.42 6.12
CA ALA A 91 -17.32 12.52 6.30
C ALA A 91 -15.99 13.12 5.82
N ALA A 92 -15.99 13.99 4.81
CA ALA A 92 -14.75 14.59 4.31
C ALA A 92 -14.13 15.53 5.35
N ARG A 93 -14.97 16.33 6.03
CA ARG A 93 -14.54 17.24 7.09
C ARG A 93 -13.98 16.49 8.30
N ALA A 94 -14.63 15.40 8.71
CA ALA A 94 -14.13 14.56 9.81
C ALA A 94 -12.76 13.98 9.48
N PHE A 95 -12.54 13.54 8.24
CA PHE A 95 -11.25 13.03 7.79
C PHE A 95 -10.18 14.12 7.76
N ASP A 96 -10.48 15.31 7.22
CA ASP A 96 -9.54 16.45 7.17
C ASP A 96 -9.00 16.80 8.56
N GLN A 97 -9.90 16.88 9.53
CA GLN A 97 -9.52 17.24 10.89
C GLN A 97 -8.70 16.11 11.57
N ALA A 98 -8.97 14.83 11.26
CA ALA A 98 -8.16 13.71 11.77
C ALA A 98 -6.73 13.74 11.18
N ILE A 99 -6.60 14.05 9.89
CA ILE A 99 -5.30 14.26 9.23
C ILE A 99 -4.55 15.41 9.91
N ASN A 100 -5.21 16.56 10.10
CA ASN A 100 -4.61 17.73 10.76
C ASN A 100 -4.08 17.38 12.16
N HIS A 101 -4.80 16.56 12.91
CA HIS A 101 -4.35 16.13 14.22
C HIS A 101 -3.05 15.32 14.15
N TYR A 102 -2.99 14.28 13.32
CA TYR A 102 -1.76 13.49 13.18
C TYR A 102 -0.59 14.32 12.65
N GLN A 103 -0.85 15.30 11.78
CA GLN A 103 0.17 16.27 11.37
C GLN A 103 0.71 17.07 12.56
N GLN A 104 -0.17 17.61 13.41
CA GLN A 104 0.25 18.35 14.61
C GLN A 104 1.09 17.49 15.56
N LEU A 105 0.68 16.23 15.80
CA LEU A 105 1.46 15.29 16.62
C LEU A 105 2.85 15.01 16.04
N ALA A 106 2.94 14.87 14.72
CA ALA A 106 4.20 14.66 14.03
C ALA A 106 5.11 15.89 14.15
N TYR A 107 4.58 17.10 13.96
CA TYR A 107 5.35 18.35 14.06
C TYR A 107 5.84 18.65 15.47
N GLN A 108 5.08 18.30 16.51
CA GLN A 108 5.47 18.50 17.90
C GLN A 108 6.54 17.51 18.37
N GLN A 109 7.00 16.58 17.51
CA GLN A 109 7.94 15.49 17.79
C GLN A 109 7.54 14.58 18.98
N ALA A 110 6.36 14.79 19.57
CA ALA A 110 5.93 14.11 20.77
C ALA A 110 5.55 12.65 20.49
N ARG A 111 4.99 12.36 19.29
CA ARG A 111 4.62 11.02 18.80
C ARG A 111 4.53 10.99 17.27
N SER A 112 5.64 10.78 16.56
CA SER A 112 5.57 10.57 15.10
C SER A 112 5.05 9.16 14.77
N ILE A 113 4.20 9.06 13.75
CA ILE A 113 3.75 7.78 13.16
C ILE A 113 4.49 7.55 11.85
N ASP A 114 4.71 6.28 11.49
CA ASP A 114 5.40 5.89 10.25
C ASP A 114 4.40 5.51 9.14
N LEU A 115 3.15 5.21 9.51
CA LEU A 115 2.06 4.90 8.58
C LEU A 115 0.70 5.22 9.22
N LEU A 116 -0.16 5.92 8.48
CA LEU A 116 -1.54 6.14 8.84
C LEU A 116 -2.45 5.18 8.06
N LEU A 117 -3.09 4.24 8.77
CA LEU A 117 -4.09 3.33 8.21
C LEU A 117 -5.49 3.96 8.27
N VAL A 118 -6.30 3.69 7.26
CA VAL A 118 -7.68 4.19 7.19
C VAL A 118 -8.67 3.06 6.93
N GLU A 119 -9.59 2.83 7.85
CA GLU A 119 -10.76 1.96 7.64
C GLU A 119 -11.97 2.83 7.25
N GLY A 120 -12.37 2.81 5.97
CA GLY A 120 -13.53 3.56 5.48
C GLY A 120 -13.18 4.64 4.46
N PHE A 121 -13.98 5.71 4.42
CA PHE A 121 -13.80 6.87 3.52
C PHE A 121 -13.54 6.50 2.05
N LYS A 122 -14.34 5.57 1.52
CA LYS A 122 -14.17 4.98 0.19
C LYS A 122 -14.11 6.01 -0.94
N SER A 123 -14.85 7.11 -0.79
CA SER A 123 -14.96 8.17 -1.79
C SER A 123 -13.79 9.17 -1.80
N LEU A 124 -12.96 9.20 -0.75
CA LEU A 124 -11.88 10.19 -0.62
C LEU A 124 -10.65 9.81 -1.45
N ASP A 125 -9.84 10.79 -1.82
CA ASP A 125 -8.70 10.61 -2.71
C ASP A 125 -7.39 10.34 -1.95
N PHE A 126 -7.06 9.06 -1.81
CA PHE A 126 -5.83 8.54 -1.20
C PHE A 126 -5.68 7.05 -1.55
N PRO A 127 -4.46 6.46 -1.55
CA PRO A 127 -4.25 5.08 -1.98
C PRO A 127 -4.91 4.06 -1.05
N LYS A 128 -5.43 2.97 -1.63
CA LYS A 128 -6.23 1.95 -0.94
C LYS A 128 -5.82 0.54 -1.36
N ILE A 129 -5.89 -0.40 -0.42
CA ILE A 129 -5.99 -1.83 -0.72
C ILE A 129 -7.47 -2.19 -0.76
N GLU A 130 -7.93 -2.72 -1.89
CA GLU A 130 -9.25 -3.31 -1.97
C GLU A 130 -9.22 -4.70 -1.31
N LEU A 131 -10.13 -4.95 -0.38
CA LEU A 131 -10.38 -6.28 0.15
C LEU A 131 -11.61 -6.85 -0.54
N HIS A 132 -11.45 -8.02 -1.16
CA HIS A 132 -12.52 -8.71 -1.85
C HIS A 132 -12.60 -10.16 -1.37
N ARG A 133 -13.81 -10.62 -1.03
CA ARG A 133 -14.07 -12.04 -0.85
C ARG A 133 -14.92 -12.54 -2.00
N ARG A 134 -14.59 -13.69 -2.55
CA ARG A 134 -15.38 -14.38 -3.58
C ARG A 134 -16.83 -14.56 -3.13
N ALA A 135 -17.04 -14.85 -1.85
CA ALA A 135 -18.36 -14.99 -1.24
C ALA A 135 -19.23 -13.72 -1.33
N CYS A 136 -18.64 -12.53 -1.48
CA CYS A 136 -19.40 -11.29 -1.61
C CYS A 136 -20.09 -11.14 -2.98
N GLN A 137 -19.70 -11.93 -4.01
CA GLN A 137 -20.28 -11.94 -5.36
C GLN A 137 -20.54 -10.55 -5.96
N ALA A 138 -19.65 -9.60 -5.67
CA ALA A 138 -19.83 -8.22 -6.04
C ALA A 138 -18.65 -7.72 -6.87
N PRO A 139 -18.87 -6.79 -7.81
CA PRO A 139 -17.81 -6.31 -8.68
C PRO A 139 -16.71 -5.61 -7.87
N LEU A 140 -15.49 -5.75 -8.38
CA LEU A 140 -14.29 -5.09 -7.88
C LEU A 140 -14.39 -3.57 -8.10
N PHE A 141 -13.75 -2.80 -7.23
CA PHE A 141 -13.60 -1.36 -7.40
C PHE A 141 -12.38 -1.02 -8.27
N ALA A 142 -11.32 -1.83 -8.17
CA ALA A 142 -10.04 -1.65 -8.84
C ALA A 142 -10.10 -1.28 -10.34
N PRO A 143 -11.02 -1.85 -11.16
CA PRO A 143 -11.14 -1.46 -12.57
C PRO A 143 -11.48 0.02 -12.79
N SER A 144 -12.25 0.60 -11.88
CA SER A 144 -12.83 1.94 -12.00
C SER A 144 -12.22 2.96 -11.05
N ASP A 145 -11.38 2.52 -10.11
CA ASP A 145 -10.83 3.33 -9.06
C ASP A 145 -9.30 3.23 -9.04
N GLN A 146 -8.65 4.21 -9.64
CA GLN A 146 -7.18 4.29 -9.73
C GLN A 146 -6.49 4.44 -8.35
N ARG A 147 -7.26 4.76 -7.31
CA ARG A 147 -6.75 4.84 -5.94
C ARG A 147 -6.53 3.46 -5.35
N VAL A 148 -7.11 2.41 -5.94
CA VAL A 148 -6.84 1.03 -5.56
C VAL A 148 -5.47 0.63 -6.09
N ILE A 149 -4.50 0.52 -5.17
CA ILE A 149 -3.10 0.23 -5.50
C ILE A 149 -2.69 -1.22 -5.23
N ALA A 150 -3.59 -2.01 -4.62
CA ALA A 150 -3.47 -3.46 -4.49
C ALA A 150 -4.86 -4.08 -4.24
N LEU A 151 -4.99 -5.36 -4.57
CA LEU A 151 -6.16 -6.18 -4.29
C LEU A 151 -5.78 -7.31 -3.33
N ALA A 152 -6.41 -7.39 -2.16
CA ALA A 152 -6.35 -8.54 -1.28
C ALA A 152 -7.62 -9.40 -1.47
N THR A 153 -7.45 -10.65 -1.90
CA THR A 153 -8.57 -11.54 -2.24
C THR A 153 -8.39 -12.98 -1.75
N ASP A 154 -9.49 -13.69 -1.54
CA ASP A 154 -9.52 -15.14 -1.32
C ASP A 154 -9.90 -15.93 -2.60
N CYS A 155 -10.05 -15.24 -3.73
CA CYS A 155 -10.41 -15.83 -5.01
C CYS A 155 -9.18 -16.54 -5.66
N PRO A 156 -9.20 -17.88 -5.81
CA PRO A 156 -8.04 -18.63 -6.31
C PRO A 156 -7.56 -18.19 -7.70
N GLU A 157 -8.49 -17.83 -8.59
CA GLU A 157 -8.20 -17.42 -9.96
C GLU A 157 -7.43 -16.09 -9.99
N LEU A 158 -7.81 -15.14 -9.13
CA LEU A 158 -7.13 -13.86 -9.00
C LEU A 158 -5.77 -14.01 -8.31
N LEU A 159 -5.65 -14.91 -7.32
CA LEU A 159 -4.36 -15.23 -6.69
C LEU A 159 -3.38 -15.85 -7.68
N ALA A 160 -3.85 -16.80 -8.49
CA ALA A 160 -3.04 -17.40 -9.55
C ALA A 160 -2.56 -16.34 -10.58
N LEU A 161 -3.42 -15.37 -10.92
CA LEU A 161 -3.05 -14.23 -11.76
C LEU A 161 -1.95 -13.37 -11.10
N GLY A 162 -2.08 -13.05 -9.81
CA GLY A 162 -1.08 -12.32 -9.04
C GLY A 162 0.29 -12.99 -9.03
N ILE A 163 0.31 -14.31 -8.80
CA ILE A 163 1.55 -15.12 -8.82
C ILE A 163 2.21 -15.05 -10.20
N LYS A 164 1.44 -15.25 -11.28
CA LYS A 164 1.95 -15.15 -12.66
C LYS A 164 2.54 -13.77 -12.95
N ARG A 165 1.87 -12.69 -12.52
CA ARG A 165 2.37 -11.32 -12.69
C ARG A 165 3.70 -11.11 -11.97
N LYS A 166 3.80 -11.52 -10.70
CA LYS A 166 5.04 -11.42 -9.91
C LYS A 166 6.20 -12.19 -10.53
N GLN A 167 5.93 -13.40 -11.04
CA GLN A 167 6.95 -14.20 -11.75
C GLN A 167 7.44 -13.52 -13.02
N ARG A 168 6.53 -12.98 -13.84
CA ARG A 168 6.90 -12.21 -15.05
C ARG A 168 7.73 -10.97 -14.70
N GLU A 169 7.37 -10.26 -13.64
CA GLU A 169 8.13 -9.11 -13.17
C GLU A 169 9.55 -9.49 -12.73
N GLN A 170 9.70 -10.54 -11.93
CA GLN A 170 11.01 -11.06 -11.51
C GLN A 170 11.87 -11.50 -12.69
N GLN A 171 11.27 -12.15 -13.68
CA GLN A 171 11.96 -12.56 -14.90
C GLN A 171 12.45 -11.34 -15.69
N LYS A 172 11.61 -10.33 -15.91
CA LYS A 172 11.99 -9.07 -16.55
C LYS A 172 13.14 -8.38 -15.81
N GLN A 173 13.08 -8.31 -14.48
CA GLN A 173 14.15 -7.73 -13.67
C GLN A 173 15.45 -8.52 -13.79
N GLN A 174 15.38 -9.86 -13.84
CA GLN A 174 16.55 -10.71 -14.02
C GLN A 174 17.18 -10.54 -15.41
N GLU A 175 16.37 -10.50 -16.46
CA GLU A 175 16.81 -10.24 -17.84
C GLU A 175 17.45 -8.86 -17.97
N GLN A 176 16.85 -7.83 -17.37
CA GLN A 176 17.41 -6.49 -17.33
C GLN A 176 18.75 -6.44 -16.60
N ARG A 177 18.88 -7.13 -15.45
CA ARG A 177 20.15 -7.24 -14.71
C ARG A 177 21.23 -7.94 -15.54
N LYS A 178 20.89 -9.06 -16.18
CA LYS A 178 21.82 -9.77 -17.09
C LYS A 178 22.26 -8.88 -18.26
N SER A 179 21.33 -8.15 -18.86
CA SER A 179 21.62 -7.20 -19.95
C SER A 179 22.58 -6.11 -19.48
N TYR A 180 22.33 -5.50 -18.32
CA TYR A 180 23.21 -4.49 -17.73
C TYR A 180 24.61 -5.04 -17.39
N GLU A 181 24.68 -6.25 -16.82
CA GLU A 181 25.95 -6.90 -16.52
C GLU A 181 26.75 -7.22 -17.78
N MET A 182 26.09 -7.71 -18.83
CA MET A 182 26.69 -7.96 -20.13
C MET A 182 27.24 -6.67 -20.75
N GLN A 183 26.46 -5.58 -20.74
CA GLN A 183 26.91 -4.26 -21.22
C GLN A 183 28.14 -3.77 -20.44
N ARG A 184 28.14 -3.94 -19.11
CA ARG A 184 29.28 -3.57 -18.27
C ARG A 184 30.53 -4.39 -18.59
N ILE A 185 30.39 -5.69 -18.85
CA ILE A 185 31.50 -6.56 -19.26
C ILE A 185 32.02 -6.15 -20.64
N LEU A 186 31.12 -5.90 -21.60
CA LEU A 186 31.49 -5.44 -22.94
C LEU A 186 32.25 -4.12 -22.89
N GLN A 187 31.78 -3.14 -22.11
CA GLN A 187 32.48 -1.86 -21.91
C GLN A 187 33.89 -2.02 -21.33
N LYS A 188 34.05 -2.86 -20.30
CA LYS A 188 35.39 -3.15 -19.74
C LYS A 188 36.29 -3.86 -20.74
N THR A 189 35.72 -4.77 -21.53
CA THR A 189 36.46 -5.48 -22.57
C THR A 189 36.86 -4.54 -23.69
N THR A 190 35.99 -3.64 -24.17
CA THR A 190 36.35 -2.64 -25.19
C THR A 190 37.35 -1.60 -24.68
N GLU A 191 37.29 -1.17 -23.43
CA GLU A 191 38.34 -0.33 -22.80
C GLU A 191 39.69 -1.08 -22.75
N SER A 192 39.67 -2.39 -22.50
CA SER A 192 40.86 -3.26 -22.56
C SER A 192 41.30 -3.60 -24.00
N THR A 193 40.41 -3.49 -24.99
CA THR A 193 40.60 -3.94 -26.38
C THR A 193 40.66 -2.79 -27.38
N LEU A 194 40.71 -1.53 -26.94
CA LEU A 194 41.10 -0.34 -27.76
C LEU A 194 42.59 -0.40 -28.23
N ARG A 195 43.08 -1.61 -28.51
CA ARG A 195 44.27 -1.95 -29.30
C ARG A 195 43.98 -2.88 -30.50
N ALA A 196 42.74 -3.29 -30.79
CA ALA A 196 42.44 -4.00 -32.04
C ALA A 196 40.96 -3.89 -32.46
N ASP A 197 40.75 -3.54 -33.73
CA ASP A 197 39.49 -3.28 -34.43
C ASP A 197 38.48 -4.44 -34.42
N LEU A 198 37.16 -4.16 -34.47
CA LEU A 198 36.16 -5.07 -35.07
C LEU A 198 34.82 -4.35 -35.45
N PRO A 199 34.04 -4.88 -36.42
CA PRO A 199 33.01 -4.17 -37.19
C PRO A 199 31.57 -4.32 -36.67
N SER A 200 30.71 -3.45 -37.22
CA SER A 200 29.27 -3.32 -37.01
C SER A 200 28.46 -4.41 -37.70
N ASP A 201 27.59 -5.10 -36.96
CA ASP A 201 26.19 -5.40 -37.32
C ASP A 201 25.64 -6.51 -36.40
N LEU A 202 24.59 -6.25 -35.62
CA LEU A 202 23.51 -7.20 -35.28
C LEU A 202 22.52 -6.55 -34.29
N LEU A 203 21.34 -6.17 -34.77
CA LEU A 203 20.16 -5.92 -33.94
C LEU A 203 18.94 -6.47 -34.69
N GLY A 204 18.47 -7.63 -34.25
CA GLY A 204 17.22 -8.25 -34.69
C GLY A 204 16.07 -7.85 -33.77
N ASP A 205 14.94 -7.57 -34.40
CA ASP A 205 13.68 -7.10 -33.82
C ASP A 205 12.89 -8.26 -33.17
N LEU A 206 12.24 -8.00 -32.04
CA LEU A 206 11.36 -8.96 -31.37
C LEU A 206 10.06 -8.27 -30.96
N SER A 207 9.05 -8.39 -31.82
CA SER A 207 7.65 -8.17 -31.46
C SER A 207 7.01 -9.50 -31.07
N GLY A 208 6.29 -9.51 -29.95
CA GLY A 208 5.53 -10.66 -29.45
C GLY A 208 4.12 -10.23 -29.06
N ASP A 209 3.14 -10.85 -29.72
CA ASP A 209 1.70 -10.63 -29.59
C ASP A 209 1.15 -10.90 -28.17
N LEU A 210 0.15 -10.10 -27.79
CA LEU A 210 -0.69 -10.32 -26.61
C LEU A 210 -1.88 -11.23 -26.95
N SER A 211 -1.96 -12.39 -26.31
CA SER A 211 -3.20 -13.16 -26.22
C SER A 211 -4.07 -12.67 -25.06
N SER A 212 -5.36 -12.61 -25.33
CA SER A 212 -6.45 -12.14 -24.47
C SER A 212 -6.76 -13.12 -23.34
N ASP A 213 -6.54 -12.69 -22.10
CA ASP A 213 -6.96 -13.41 -20.90
C ASP A 213 -8.25 -12.80 -20.32
N LEU A 214 -9.03 -13.65 -19.65
CA LEU A 214 -10.28 -13.40 -18.90
C LEU A 214 -10.12 -12.38 -17.72
N SER A 215 -9.15 -11.48 -17.82
CA SER A 215 -8.66 -10.47 -16.88
C SER A 215 -9.07 -9.03 -17.24
N GLY A 216 -9.99 -8.86 -18.19
CA GLY A 216 -10.19 -7.62 -18.97
C GLY A 216 -10.29 -6.32 -18.18
N ASP A 217 -10.69 -6.39 -16.90
CA ASP A 217 -10.99 -5.19 -16.12
C ASP A 217 -9.94 -4.87 -15.03
N LEU A 218 -9.03 -5.78 -14.65
CA LEU A 218 -8.03 -5.45 -13.62
C LEU A 218 -6.81 -4.74 -14.22
N PRO A 219 -6.34 -3.63 -13.62
CA PRO A 219 -5.10 -2.98 -14.05
C PRO A 219 -3.94 -3.98 -14.12
N LEU A 220 -3.16 -3.92 -15.21
CA LEU A 220 -2.15 -4.94 -15.57
C LEU A 220 -1.11 -5.19 -14.48
N GLU A 221 -0.74 -4.15 -13.73
CA GLU A 221 0.30 -4.19 -12.71
C GLU A 221 -0.26 -4.18 -11.28
N LEU A 222 -1.58 -4.29 -11.11
CA LEU A 222 -2.16 -4.29 -9.77
C LEU A 222 -1.67 -5.53 -8.99
N PRO A 223 -0.98 -5.35 -7.85
CA PRO A 223 -0.60 -6.46 -6.98
C PRO A 223 -1.83 -7.17 -6.45
N VAL A 224 -1.79 -8.51 -6.45
CA VAL A 224 -2.83 -9.35 -5.85
C VAL A 224 -2.24 -10.11 -4.67
N LEU A 225 -2.86 -9.94 -3.51
CA LEU A 225 -2.43 -10.44 -2.20
C LEU A 225 -3.43 -11.46 -1.67
N ASP A 226 -2.97 -12.45 -0.92
CA ASP A 226 -3.84 -13.41 -0.24
C ASP A 226 -4.51 -12.76 0.97
N LEU A 227 -5.83 -12.58 0.89
CA LEU A 227 -6.63 -11.99 1.96
C LEU A 227 -6.61 -12.81 3.25
N ASN A 228 -6.40 -14.11 3.16
CA ASN A 228 -6.37 -15.00 4.31
C ASN A 228 -4.98 -15.07 4.96
N ASN A 229 -3.99 -14.36 4.39
CA ASN A 229 -2.63 -14.29 4.90
C ASN A 229 -2.24 -12.84 5.25
N ALA A 230 -2.51 -12.46 6.50
CA ALA A 230 -2.17 -11.12 7.00
C ALA A 230 -0.67 -10.80 6.94
N THR A 231 0.22 -11.82 6.96
CA THR A 231 1.67 -11.61 6.80
C THR A 231 1.99 -11.12 5.39
N VAL A 232 1.42 -11.74 4.36
CA VAL A 232 1.64 -11.31 2.96
C VAL A 232 1.22 -9.85 2.76
N ILE A 233 0.13 -9.42 3.40
CA ILE A 233 -0.34 -8.04 3.29
C ILE A 233 0.56 -7.09 4.08
N ALA A 234 0.93 -7.43 5.31
CA ALA A 234 1.83 -6.61 6.13
C ALA A 234 3.21 -6.45 5.47
N ASP A 235 3.76 -7.53 4.93
CA ASP A 235 5.05 -7.53 4.23
C ASP A 235 4.99 -6.68 2.97
N TRP A 236 3.91 -6.79 2.17
CA TRP A 236 3.73 -5.94 1.00
C TRP A 236 3.64 -4.46 1.39
N ILE A 237 2.93 -4.12 2.46
CA ILE A 237 2.89 -2.74 2.96
C ILE A 237 4.31 -2.27 3.33
N ALA A 238 5.05 -3.06 4.10
CA ALA A 238 6.36 -2.67 4.60
C ALA A 238 7.46 -2.63 3.53
N GLN A 239 7.42 -3.55 2.56
CA GLN A 239 8.52 -3.81 1.62
C GLN A 239 8.23 -3.29 0.20
N ASP A 240 6.96 -3.14 -0.19
CA ASP A 240 6.59 -2.68 -1.52
C ASP A 240 5.92 -1.31 -1.51
N PHE A 241 5.10 -0.99 -0.51
CA PHE A 241 4.38 0.29 -0.43
C PHE A 241 5.22 1.39 0.23
N LEU A 242 5.69 1.18 1.46
CA LEU A 242 6.42 2.20 2.21
C LEU A 242 7.72 2.66 1.53
N PRO A 243 8.54 1.80 0.89
CA PRO A 243 9.76 2.25 0.22
C PRO A 243 9.53 3.13 -1.00
N ARG A 244 8.28 3.29 -1.46
CA ARG A 244 7.95 4.23 -2.54
C ARG A 244 8.04 5.69 -2.09
N PHE A 245 8.05 5.96 -0.78
CA PHE A 245 8.13 7.31 -0.24
C PHE A 245 9.56 7.64 0.18
N ASP A 246 9.99 8.88 -0.06
CA ASP A 246 11.28 9.37 0.44
C ASP A 246 11.12 10.01 1.81
N TYR A 247 11.82 9.43 2.76
CA TYR A 247 11.86 9.84 4.16
C TYR A 247 13.05 10.76 4.45
N ALA A 248 14.08 10.78 3.61
CA ALA A 248 15.32 11.55 3.84
C ALA A 248 15.18 13.03 3.41
N SER A 249 14.37 13.33 2.40
CA SER A 249 13.99 14.71 2.06
C SER A 249 13.00 15.35 3.04
N GLN A 250 12.68 14.68 4.16
CA GLN A 250 11.84 15.21 5.23
C GLN A 250 12.64 16.02 6.27
N SER A 251 13.97 15.90 6.29
CA SER A 251 14.84 16.54 7.29
C SER A 251 15.25 17.98 6.98
N ASN A 252 14.90 18.52 5.80
CA ASN A 252 15.33 19.85 5.34
C ASN A 252 14.21 20.92 5.40
N CYS A 253 13.12 20.67 6.13
CA CYS A 253 12.11 21.69 6.41
C CYS A 253 11.95 21.82 7.92
N VAL A 254 12.90 22.52 8.53
CA VAL A 254 12.75 23.19 9.83
C VAL A 254 12.67 24.68 9.55
#